data_AF-A0A945XS63-F1
#
_entry.id   AF-A0A945XS63-F1
#
_cell.length_a   1.000
_cell.length_b   1.000
_cell.length_c   1.000
_cell.angle_alpha   90.00
_cell.angle_beta   90.00
_cell.angle_gamma   90.00
#
_symmetry.space_group_name_H-M   'P 1'
#
loop_
_entity.id
_entity.type
_entity.pdbx_description
1 polymer ?
#
loop_
_entity_poly.entity_id
_entity_poly.type
_entity_poly.pdbx_seq_one_letter_code
_entity_poly.pdbx_strand_id
1 'polypeptide(L)'
;MGYTLDQLSDIELIRDVAKRYCRGVDRLDEAEMKSAYWPEATDDHGTFVGNAWEFAEHCMVGHLRWRSTNHCIFNHLIELDADGDHARGEVYNVSYMLQKDADVLDTWHGRYLDLYEKRDDDWRIMERVCVHEYTKSETVSPMQIDSARFRQGEFDRPAEGRLIGP
;
A
#
# COMPACT_ATOMS: atom_id res chain seq x y z
N MET A 1 -15.55 23.50 -12.89
CA MET A 1 -15.16 24.18 -11.64
C MET A 1 -13.73 23.73 -11.33
N GLY A 2 -12.88 24.63 -10.84
CA GLY A 2 -11.51 24.28 -10.43
C GLY A 2 -11.46 23.96 -8.94
N TYR A 3 -10.44 23.23 -8.51
CA TYR A 3 -10.17 22.99 -7.09
C TYR A 3 -9.60 24.25 -6.42
N THR A 4 -9.91 24.43 -5.13
CA THR A 4 -9.20 25.39 -4.26
C THR A 4 -7.79 24.87 -3.93
N LEU A 5 -6.95 25.72 -3.33
CA LEU A 5 -5.63 25.29 -2.86
C LEU A 5 -5.73 24.22 -1.77
N ASP A 6 -6.68 24.36 -0.85
CA ASP A 6 -6.91 23.40 0.23
C ASP A 6 -7.32 22.04 -0.34
N GLN A 7 -8.24 22.03 -1.32
CA GLN A 7 -8.64 20.80 -2.00
C GLN A 7 -7.49 20.13 -2.74
N LEU A 8 -6.60 20.90 -3.38
CA LEU A 8 -5.40 20.34 -4.01
C LEU A 8 -4.44 19.75 -2.98
N SER A 9 -4.29 20.39 -1.81
CA SER A 9 -3.50 19.88 -0.69
C SER A 9 -4.10 18.56 -0.16
N ASP A 10 -5.41 18.53 0.08
CA ASP A 10 -6.13 17.35 0.56
C ASP A 10 -5.98 16.16 -0.41
N ILE A 11 -6.10 16.42 -1.72
CA ILE A 11 -5.90 15.39 -2.75
C ILE A 11 -4.48 14.80 -2.70
N GLU A 12 -3.44 15.61 -2.51
CA GLU A 12 -2.07 15.10 -2.39
C GLU A 12 -1.84 14.36 -1.06
N LEU A 13 -2.41 14.83 0.04
CA LEU A 13 -2.34 14.15 1.33
C LEU A 13 -3.02 12.76 1.26
N ILE A 14 -4.18 12.66 0.60
CA ILE A 14 -4.86 11.38 0.34
C ILE A 14 -4.01 10.47 -0.55
N ARG A 15 -3.34 11.00 -1.59
CA ARG A 15 -2.39 10.22 -2.39
C ARG A 15 -1.23 9.70 -1.54
N ASP A 16 -0.75 10.48 -0.59
CA ASP A 16 0.31 10.07 0.32
C ASP A 16 -0.14 8.97 1.28
N VAL A 17 -1.42 8.89 1.66
CA VAL A 17 -1.97 7.76 2.42
C VAL A 17 -1.74 6.43 1.69
N ALA A 18 -2.09 6.35 0.40
CA ALA A 18 -1.88 5.15 -0.41
C ALA A 18 -0.39 4.79 -0.55
N LYS A 19 0.48 5.81 -0.70
CA LYS A 19 1.94 5.61 -0.77
C LYS A 19 2.51 5.06 0.54
N ARG A 20 2.07 5.58 1.70
CA ARG A 20 2.48 5.09 3.03
C ARG A 20 2.06 3.64 3.26
N TYR A 21 0.84 3.29 2.88
CA TYR A 21 0.38 1.89 2.90
C TYR A 21 1.31 0.97 2.11
N CYS A 22 1.53 1.28 0.81
CA CYS A 22 2.36 0.46 -0.07
C CYS A 22 3.82 0.39 0.40
N ARG A 23 4.40 1.53 0.81
CA ARG A 23 5.78 1.57 1.32
C ARG A 23 5.91 0.75 2.60
N GLY A 24 4.98 0.90 3.54
CA GLY A 24 5.00 0.17 4.81
C GLY A 24 4.98 -1.34 4.61
N VAL A 25 4.03 -1.86 3.81
CA VAL A 25 3.96 -3.30 3.52
C VAL A 25 5.20 -3.80 2.76
N ASP A 26 5.70 -3.04 1.78
CA ASP A 26 6.88 -3.43 1.01
C ASP A 26 8.19 -3.33 1.76
N ARG A 27 8.22 -2.63 2.90
CA ARG A 27 9.40 -2.52 3.75
C ARG A 27 9.29 -3.30 5.05
N LEU A 28 8.18 -4.01 5.27
CA LEU A 28 7.87 -4.62 6.56
C LEU A 28 7.97 -3.58 7.70
N ASP A 29 7.50 -2.36 7.45
CA ASP A 29 7.42 -1.27 8.42
C ASP A 29 5.96 -1.11 8.87
N GLU A 30 5.66 -1.75 10.00
CA GLU A 30 4.32 -1.77 10.59
C GLU A 30 3.83 -0.37 10.94
N ALA A 31 4.71 0.47 11.51
CA ALA A 31 4.34 1.81 11.96
C ALA A 31 3.99 2.71 10.78
N GLU A 32 4.75 2.63 9.70
CA GLU A 32 4.43 3.37 8.47
C GLU A 32 3.12 2.87 7.84
N MET A 33 2.93 1.54 7.74
CA MET A 33 1.70 0.98 7.19
C MET A 33 0.48 1.41 8.03
N LYS A 34 0.57 1.31 9.37
CA LYS A 34 -0.48 1.74 10.30
C LYS A 34 -0.75 3.24 10.21
N SER A 35 0.25 4.06 9.88
CA SER A 35 0.06 5.51 9.74
C SER A 35 -0.96 5.87 8.65
N ALA A 36 -1.15 5.01 7.64
CA ALA A 36 -2.13 5.20 6.59
C ALA A 36 -3.58 5.06 7.07
N TYR A 37 -3.80 4.51 8.27
CA TYR A 37 -5.12 4.22 8.84
C TYR A 37 -5.38 5.00 10.13
N TRP A 38 -6.64 5.33 10.36
CA TRP A 38 -7.10 5.62 11.72
C TRP A 38 -7.06 4.34 12.58
N PRO A 39 -6.78 4.42 13.90
CA PRO A 39 -6.72 3.24 14.77
C PRO A 39 -7.98 2.36 14.74
N GLU A 40 -9.14 2.98 14.56
CA GLU A 40 -10.46 2.35 14.47
C GLU A 40 -10.85 1.91 13.05
N ALA A 41 -10.00 2.15 12.05
CA ALA A 41 -10.30 1.87 10.66
C ALA A 41 -10.51 0.36 10.40
N THR A 42 -11.24 0.04 9.34
CA THR A 42 -11.48 -1.33 8.91
C THR A 42 -10.84 -1.64 7.57
N ASP A 43 -10.47 -2.90 7.38
CA ASP A 43 -9.94 -3.41 6.12
C ASP A 43 -10.58 -4.75 5.77
N ASP A 44 -11.27 -4.78 4.63
CA ASP A 44 -11.80 -5.98 3.98
C ASP A 44 -10.86 -6.39 2.83
N HIS A 45 -9.97 -7.33 3.14
CA HIS A 45 -9.10 -8.00 2.18
C HIS A 45 -9.64 -9.38 1.75
N GLY A 46 -10.94 -9.64 1.96
CA GLY A 46 -11.67 -10.87 1.64
C GLY A 46 -11.29 -12.09 2.49
N THR A 47 -10.00 -12.36 2.63
CA THR A 47 -9.44 -13.41 3.52
C THR A 47 -9.17 -12.90 4.94
N PHE A 48 -9.15 -11.58 5.10
CA PHE A 48 -9.16 -10.86 6.36
C PHE A 48 -10.27 -9.81 6.28
N VAL A 49 -11.10 -9.73 7.31
CA VAL A 49 -12.11 -8.67 7.45
C VAL A 49 -12.12 -8.25 8.92
N GLY A 50 -11.72 -7.02 9.21
CA GLY A 50 -11.57 -6.58 10.59
C GLY A 50 -10.88 -5.24 10.72
N ASN A 51 -10.23 -5.02 11.86
CA ASN A 51 -9.50 -3.79 12.13
C ASN A 51 -8.25 -3.68 11.24
N ALA A 52 -8.00 -2.49 10.70
CA ALA A 52 -6.90 -2.26 9.76
C ALA A 52 -5.51 -2.31 10.41
N TRP A 53 -5.38 -1.99 11.70
CA TRP A 53 -4.11 -2.11 12.41
C TRP A 53 -3.77 -3.57 12.72
N GLU A 54 -4.76 -4.39 13.08
CA GLU A 54 -4.61 -5.85 13.19
C GLU A 54 -4.27 -6.48 11.82
N PHE A 55 -4.86 -5.98 10.74
CA PHE A 55 -4.49 -6.36 9.38
C PHE A 55 -3.02 -6.05 9.09
N ALA A 56 -2.55 -4.84 9.42
CA ALA A 56 -1.15 -4.45 9.23
C ALA A 56 -0.18 -5.40 9.95
N GLU A 57 -0.48 -5.78 11.21
CA GLU A 57 0.29 -6.77 11.96
C GLU A 57 0.31 -8.15 11.26
N HIS A 58 -0.86 -8.60 10.78
CA HIS A 58 -0.97 -9.84 10.02
C HIS A 58 -0.13 -9.80 8.74
N CYS A 59 -0.13 -8.67 8.04
CA CYS A 59 0.66 -8.45 6.84
C CYS A 59 2.15 -8.57 7.11
N MET A 60 2.68 -8.02 8.21
CA MET A 60 4.11 -8.09 8.54
C MET A 60 4.61 -9.55 8.59
N VAL A 61 3.82 -10.44 9.21
CA VAL A 61 4.16 -11.86 9.30
C VAL A 61 3.91 -12.58 7.98
N GLY A 62 2.76 -12.34 7.35
CA GLY A 62 2.36 -12.99 6.10
C GLY A 62 3.31 -12.70 4.94
N HIS A 63 3.96 -11.52 4.95
CA HIS A 63 4.86 -11.10 3.88
C HIS A 63 6.26 -11.73 3.94
N LEU A 64 6.63 -12.40 5.05
CA LEU A 64 7.94 -13.05 5.20
C LEU A 64 8.18 -14.22 4.22
N ARG A 65 7.13 -14.72 3.55
CA ARG A 65 7.20 -15.77 2.53
C ARG A 65 7.74 -15.30 1.17
N TRP A 66 7.85 -13.99 0.96
CA TRP A 66 8.38 -13.42 -0.27
C TRP A 66 9.73 -12.74 -0.03
N ARG A 67 10.69 -12.95 -0.94
CA ARG A 67 12.00 -12.25 -0.90
C ARG A 67 11.86 -10.76 -1.20
N SER A 68 10.87 -10.40 -2.00
CA SER A 68 10.56 -9.01 -2.32
C SER A 68 9.09 -8.86 -2.69
N THR A 69 8.51 -7.73 -2.32
CA THR A 69 7.17 -7.31 -2.72
C THR A 69 7.24 -5.90 -3.27
N ASN A 70 6.38 -5.59 -4.25
CA ASN A 70 6.17 -4.26 -4.78
C ASN A 70 4.67 -4.05 -5.00
N HIS A 71 4.05 -3.22 -4.19
CA HIS A 71 2.66 -2.80 -4.34
C HIS A 71 2.62 -1.51 -5.15
N CYS A 72 2.32 -1.64 -6.44
CA CYS A 72 2.28 -0.53 -7.37
C CYS A 72 0.86 0.02 -7.48
N ILE A 73 0.70 1.32 -7.26
CA ILE A 73 -0.56 2.04 -7.47
C ILE A 73 -0.52 2.84 -8.78
N PHE A 74 -1.67 2.97 -9.43
CA PHE A 74 -1.84 3.64 -10.72
C PHE A 74 -2.85 4.78 -10.59
N ASN A 75 -3.93 4.73 -11.39
CA ASN A 75 -4.99 5.71 -11.32
C ASN A 75 -5.55 5.76 -9.90
N HIS A 76 -5.56 6.96 -9.32
CA HIS A 76 -6.16 7.26 -8.03
C HIS A 76 -7.22 8.33 -8.24
N LEU A 77 -8.47 7.88 -8.39
CA LEU A 77 -9.62 8.78 -8.42
C LEU A 77 -9.95 9.15 -6.98
N ILE A 78 -10.13 10.44 -6.71
CA ILE A 78 -10.46 10.98 -5.39
C ILE A 78 -11.64 11.93 -5.55
N GLU A 79 -12.67 11.73 -4.75
CA GLU A 79 -13.84 12.59 -4.63
C GLU A 79 -13.87 13.14 -3.21
N LEU A 80 -13.67 14.46 -3.07
CA LEU A 80 -13.81 15.15 -1.79
C LEU A 80 -15.29 15.39 -1.52
N ASP A 81 -15.75 15.05 -0.31
CA ASP A 81 -17.12 15.31 0.11
C ASP A 81 -17.33 16.81 0.42
N ALA A 82 -18.60 17.22 0.53
CA ALA A 82 -18.95 18.63 0.69
C ALA A 82 -18.65 19.18 2.10
N ASP A 83 -18.43 18.31 3.08
CA ASP A 83 -18.05 18.66 4.45
C ASP A 83 -16.59 19.12 4.56
N GLY A 84 -15.73 18.70 3.63
CA GLY A 84 -14.31 19.02 3.59
C GLY A 84 -13.45 18.16 4.51
N ASP A 85 -14.02 17.17 5.18
CA ASP A 85 -13.31 16.24 6.07
C ASP A 85 -13.49 14.77 5.69
N HIS A 86 -14.33 14.45 4.70
CA HIS A 86 -14.44 13.12 4.13
C HIS A 86 -14.09 13.09 2.65
N ALA A 87 -13.62 11.93 2.19
CA ALA A 87 -13.37 11.68 0.78
C ALA A 87 -13.51 10.20 0.44
N ARG A 88 -13.81 9.90 -0.82
CA ARG A 88 -13.79 8.55 -1.37
C ARG A 88 -12.70 8.42 -2.41
N GLY A 89 -12.10 7.25 -2.50
CA GLY A 89 -11.14 6.98 -3.57
C GLY A 89 -11.19 5.58 -4.13
N GLU A 90 -10.76 5.51 -5.38
CA GLU A 90 -10.50 4.26 -6.09
C GLU A 90 -9.04 4.26 -6.56
N VAL A 91 -8.27 3.27 -6.10
CA VAL A 91 -6.86 3.09 -6.46
C VAL A 91 -6.70 1.81 -7.24
N TYR A 92 -6.30 1.91 -8.50
CA TYR A 92 -5.88 0.75 -9.29
C TYR A 92 -4.52 0.29 -8.79
N ASN A 93 -4.35 -1.00 -8.57
CA ASN A 93 -3.09 -1.52 -8.08
C ASN A 93 -2.69 -2.87 -8.70
N VAL A 94 -1.39 -3.10 -8.72
CA VAL A 94 -0.78 -4.38 -9.08
C VAL A 94 0.32 -4.67 -8.07
N SER A 95 0.28 -5.85 -7.47
CA SER A 95 1.27 -6.28 -6.50
C SER A 95 2.13 -7.39 -7.08
N TYR A 96 3.45 -7.20 -7.08
CA TYR A 96 4.44 -8.17 -7.54
C TYR A 96 5.17 -8.76 -6.34
N MET A 97 5.01 -10.06 -6.11
CA MET A 97 5.55 -10.73 -4.93
C MET A 97 6.36 -11.94 -5.36
N LEU A 98 7.67 -11.85 -5.13
CA LEU A 98 8.62 -12.85 -5.58
C LEU A 98 8.87 -13.83 -4.43
N GLN A 99 8.56 -15.11 -4.62
CA GLN A 99 8.66 -16.09 -3.55
C GLN A 99 10.08 -16.21 -3.02
N LYS A 100 10.21 -16.46 -1.72
CA LYS A 100 11.51 -16.51 -1.05
C LYS A 100 12.37 -17.68 -1.52
N ASP A 101 11.75 -18.86 -1.58
CA ASP A 101 12.43 -20.14 -1.80
C ASP A 101 12.20 -20.72 -3.21
N ALA A 102 11.65 -19.92 -4.13
CA ALA A 102 11.40 -20.32 -5.51
C ALA A 102 11.51 -19.13 -6.47
N ASP A 103 11.94 -19.39 -7.71
CA ASP A 103 11.90 -18.39 -8.79
C ASP A 103 10.49 -18.32 -9.40
N VAL A 104 9.53 -17.99 -8.55
CA VAL A 104 8.12 -17.81 -8.91
C VAL A 104 7.69 -16.41 -8.52
N LEU A 105 7.16 -15.68 -9.50
CA LEU A 105 6.54 -14.38 -9.32
C LEU A 105 5.03 -14.56 -9.19
N ASP A 106 4.50 -14.22 -8.03
CA ASP A 106 3.06 -14.05 -7.81
C ASP A 106 2.68 -12.61 -8.18
N THR A 107 1.61 -12.45 -8.95
CA THR A 107 1.05 -11.15 -9.31
C THR A 107 -0.41 -11.08 -8.91
N TRP A 108 -0.78 -10.00 -8.21
CA TRP A 108 -2.16 -9.68 -7.87
C TRP A 108 -2.60 -8.40 -8.57
N HIS A 109 -3.78 -8.41 -9.19
CA HIS A 109 -4.40 -7.26 -9.84
C HIS A 109 -5.67 -6.86 -9.09
N GLY A 110 -5.76 -5.56 -8.83
CA GLY A 110 -6.64 -5.05 -7.80
C GLY A 110 -7.18 -3.65 -8.02
N ARG A 111 -8.19 -3.35 -7.20
CA ARG A 111 -8.49 -1.99 -6.76
C ARG A 111 -8.60 -1.91 -5.24
N TYR A 112 -8.21 -0.77 -4.69
CA TYR A 112 -8.61 -0.38 -3.33
C TYR A 112 -9.75 0.62 -3.45
N LEU A 113 -10.85 0.34 -2.76
CA LEU A 113 -11.97 1.25 -2.58
C LEU A 113 -11.91 1.78 -1.16
N ASP A 114 -11.60 3.06 -1.02
CA ASP A 114 -11.29 3.66 0.27
C ASP A 114 -12.30 4.74 0.64
N LEU A 115 -12.64 4.78 1.93
CA LEU A 115 -13.18 5.94 2.61
C LEU A 115 -12.06 6.59 3.42
N TYR A 116 -11.84 7.88 3.22
CA TYR A 116 -10.86 8.67 3.96
C TYR A 116 -11.56 9.66 4.88
N GLU A 117 -10.91 9.94 6.01
CA GLU A 117 -11.33 10.95 6.98
C GLU A 117 -10.14 11.84 7.34
N LYS A 118 -10.39 13.15 7.44
CA LYS A 118 -9.45 14.18 7.85
C LYS A 118 -9.64 14.54 9.33
N ARG A 119 -8.56 14.58 10.10
CA ARG A 119 -8.55 15.16 11.47
C ARG A 119 -7.31 16.03 11.64
N ASP A 120 -7.47 17.28 12.04
CA ASP A 120 -6.36 18.22 12.27
C ASP A 120 -5.33 18.26 11.11
N ASP A 121 -5.84 18.35 9.87
CA ASP A 121 -5.06 18.32 8.61
C ASP A 121 -4.36 17.00 8.25
N ASP A 122 -4.63 15.92 8.98
CA ASP A 122 -4.15 14.57 8.66
C ASP A 122 -5.25 13.73 8.01
N TRP A 123 -5.01 13.27 6.79
CA TRP A 123 -5.88 12.33 6.09
C TRP A 123 -5.42 10.90 6.31
N ARG A 124 -6.36 10.01 6.59
CA ARG A 124 -6.11 8.56 6.71
C ARG A 124 -7.31 7.76 6.21
N ILE A 125 -7.09 6.48 5.94
CA ILE A 125 -8.15 5.52 5.62
C ILE A 125 -8.96 5.24 6.88
N MET A 126 -10.28 5.32 6.75
CA MET A 126 -11.25 4.88 7.75
C MET A 126 -11.85 3.52 7.37
N GLU A 127 -12.06 3.26 6.09
CA GLU A 127 -12.50 1.95 5.58
C GLU A 127 -11.82 1.64 4.26
N ARG A 128 -11.38 0.39 4.09
CA ARG A 128 -10.87 -0.13 2.82
C ARG A 128 -11.60 -1.42 2.43
N VAL A 129 -11.93 -1.51 1.15
CA VAL A 129 -12.30 -2.77 0.49
C VAL A 129 -11.30 -3.07 -0.62
N CYS A 130 -10.69 -4.25 -0.56
CA CYS A 130 -9.77 -4.76 -1.56
C CYS A 130 -10.56 -5.56 -2.60
N VAL A 131 -10.67 -5.01 -3.81
CA VAL A 131 -11.35 -5.67 -4.93
C VAL A 131 -10.32 -6.44 -5.73
N HIS A 132 -10.59 -7.73 -5.96
CA HIS A 132 -9.75 -8.61 -6.77
C HIS A 132 -10.27 -8.70 -8.20
N GLU A 133 -9.39 -8.43 -9.17
CA GLU A 133 -9.69 -8.66 -10.59
C GLU A 133 -9.04 -9.94 -11.11
N TYR A 134 -7.77 -10.18 -10.78
CA TYR A 134 -7.01 -11.31 -11.31
C TYR A 134 -5.75 -11.62 -10.51
N THR A 135 -5.34 -12.89 -10.51
CA THR A 135 -4.05 -13.33 -9.96
C THR A 135 -3.36 -14.32 -10.88
N LYS A 136 -2.03 -14.31 -10.89
CA LYS A 136 -1.20 -15.33 -11.55
C LYS A 136 0.04 -15.65 -10.74
N SER A 137 0.57 -16.85 -10.98
CA SER A 137 1.90 -17.25 -10.56
C SER A 137 2.66 -17.75 -11.78
N GLU A 138 3.90 -17.30 -11.97
CA GLU A 138 4.73 -17.70 -13.10
C GLU A 138 6.17 -17.96 -12.69
N THR A 139 6.79 -18.99 -13.26
CA THR A 139 8.24 -19.18 -13.12
C THR A 139 8.97 -18.07 -13.86
N VAL A 140 9.97 -17.47 -13.22
CA VAL A 140 10.78 -16.39 -13.79
C VAL A 140 12.23 -16.81 -13.95
N SER A 141 12.89 -16.24 -14.95
CA SER A 141 14.33 -16.39 -15.16
C SER A 141 15.01 -15.05 -14.88
N PRO A 142 16.17 -15.03 -14.20
CA PRO A 142 16.91 -13.80 -13.98
C PRO A 142 17.45 -13.23 -15.29
N MET A 143 17.61 -11.92 -15.33
CA MET A 143 18.32 -11.23 -16.40
C MET A 143 19.79 -11.67 -16.47
N GLN A 144 20.39 -11.63 -17.65
CA GLN A 144 21.81 -11.94 -17.87
C GLN A 144 22.72 -10.76 -17.48
N ILE A 145 22.66 -10.37 -16.21
CA ILE A 145 23.51 -9.33 -15.60
C ILE A 145 24.04 -9.81 -14.24
N ASP A 146 25.12 -9.21 -13.76
CA ASP A 146 25.65 -9.47 -12.41
C ASP A 146 24.82 -8.70 -11.36
N SER A 147 23.56 -9.11 -11.17
CA SER A 147 22.60 -8.47 -10.26
C SER A 147 23.01 -8.58 -8.78
N ALA A 148 23.93 -9.50 -8.45
CA ALA A 148 24.47 -9.66 -7.11
C ALA A 148 25.29 -8.44 -6.63
N ARG A 149 25.75 -7.58 -7.54
CA ARG A 149 26.46 -6.33 -7.20
C ARG A 149 25.55 -5.21 -6.71
N PHE A 150 24.24 -5.32 -6.92
CA PHE A 150 23.29 -4.35 -6.41
C PHE A 150 22.94 -4.66 -4.95
N ARG A 151 22.54 -3.63 -4.21
CA ARG A 151 21.86 -3.86 -2.93
C ARG A 151 20.54 -4.57 -3.25
N GLN A 152 20.30 -5.69 -2.58
CA GLN A 152 19.10 -6.48 -2.78
C GLN A 152 17.89 -5.77 -2.18
N GLY A 153 16.68 -6.11 -2.63
CA GLY A 153 15.45 -5.42 -2.21
C GLY A 153 15.14 -5.48 -0.71
N GLU A 154 15.79 -6.38 0.02
CA GLU A 154 15.72 -6.50 1.49
C GLU A 154 16.68 -5.56 2.24
N PHE A 155 17.58 -4.86 1.54
CA PHE A 155 18.61 -4.01 2.14
C PHE A 155 18.04 -2.93 3.09
N ASP A 156 16.82 -2.48 2.83
CA ASP A 156 16.10 -1.49 3.62
C ASP A 156 14.88 -2.09 4.35
N ARG A 157 14.93 -3.39 4.68
CA ARG A 157 13.93 -4.09 5.52
C ARG A 157 14.54 -4.54 6.86
N PRO A 158 13.80 -4.42 7.99
CA PRO A 158 12.66 -3.53 8.15
C PRO A 158 13.11 -2.07 8.02
N ALA A 159 12.23 -1.19 7.52
CA ALA A 159 12.56 0.23 7.32
C ALA A 159 12.27 1.11 8.55
N GLU A 160 12.09 0.53 9.74
CA GLU A 160 11.71 1.21 10.98
C GLU A 160 12.41 2.56 11.19
N GLY A 161 11.71 3.66 10.87
CA GLY A 161 12.24 5.03 11.03
C GLY A 161 13.41 5.40 10.09
N ARG A 162 13.67 4.59 9.06
CA ARG A 162 14.72 4.82 8.06
C ARG A 162 14.33 5.97 7.14
N LEU A 163 15.21 6.97 7.04
CA LEU A 163 15.05 8.09 6.12
C LEU A 163 15.00 7.63 4.66
N ILE A 164 14.23 8.37 3.85
CA ILE A 164 14.16 8.15 2.41
C ILE A 164 15.46 8.62 1.75
N GLY A 165 16.10 7.73 0.99
CA GLY A 165 17.36 8.01 0.30
C GLY A 165 18.57 7.27 0.87
N PRO A 166 19.76 7.46 0.28
CA PRO A 166 21.01 6.92 0.78
C PRO A 166 21.54 7.63 2.03
#